data_AF-A0ABD0RSV8-F1
#
_entry.id   AF-A0ABD0RSV8-F1
#
_cell.length_a   1.000
_cell.length_b   1.000
_cell.length_c   1.000
_cell.angle_alpha   90.00
_cell.angle_beta   90.00
_cell.angle_gamma   90.00
#
_symmetry.space_group_name_H-M   'P 1'
#
loop_
_entity.id
_entity.type
_entity.pdbx_description
1 polymer ?
#
loop_
_entity_poly.entity_id
_entity_poly.type
_entity_poly.pdbx_seq_one_letter_code
_entity_poly.pdbx_strand_id
1 'polypeptide(L)'
;MAEANISVAQDQFSCSICLDVLKDPVTIPCGHSYCMSCITDYWNQDDQKGVYSCPQCRKRFTPRPALGKNTMLAEVVEKLKKTKIQTARPALSFAGPGDVECDFCTERKYKAIKSCLLCLESYCQTHFEHHEAFRTGKRHKITDATGRLQEMICPLHDKLMEVYCRTEQKCICLLCTMVEHKNHDTVSSTSERTEKQ
;
A
#
# COMPACT_ATOMS: atom_id res chain seq x y z
N MET A 1 -15.99 1.16 33.10
CA MET A 1 -15.92 -0.09 32.30
C MET A 1 -14.48 -0.23 31.84
N ALA A 2 -13.84 -1.36 32.13
CA ALA A 2 -12.44 -1.60 31.75
C ALA A 2 -12.37 -1.93 30.25
N GLU A 3 -11.66 -1.11 29.48
CA GLU A 3 -11.30 -1.45 28.09
C GLU A 3 -10.12 -2.42 28.12
N ALA A 4 -10.36 -3.66 27.75
CA ALA A 4 -9.29 -4.64 27.55
C ALA A 4 -8.60 -4.35 26.22
N ASN A 5 -7.40 -3.76 26.27
CA ASN A 5 -6.50 -3.67 25.13
C ASN A 5 -5.92 -5.06 24.81
N ILE A 6 -6.68 -5.86 24.06
CA ILE A 6 -6.18 -7.11 23.52
C ILE A 6 -5.28 -6.75 22.33
N SER A 7 -3.96 -6.89 22.51
CA SER A 7 -2.98 -6.80 21.43
C SER A 7 -3.12 -7.99 20.49
N VAL A 8 -4.16 -7.96 19.63
CA VAL A 8 -4.37 -9.00 18.63
C VAL A 8 -3.27 -8.90 17.58
N ALA A 9 -2.39 -9.91 17.54
CA ALA A 9 -1.37 -10.04 16.52
C ALA A 9 -2.04 -10.12 15.14
N GLN A 10 -1.57 -9.30 14.19
CA GLN A 10 -2.11 -9.18 12.82
C GLN A 10 -2.13 -10.52 12.06
N ASP A 11 -1.31 -11.47 12.51
CA ASP A 11 -1.24 -12.84 12.02
C ASP A 11 -2.60 -13.58 12.11
N GLN A 12 -3.42 -13.24 13.11
CA GLN A 12 -4.71 -13.90 13.37
C GLN A 12 -5.81 -13.59 12.32
N PHE A 13 -5.63 -12.56 11.49
CA PHE A 13 -6.60 -12.16 10.46
C PHE A 13 -6.03 -12.19 9.04
N SER A 14 -5.04 -13.04 8.83
CA SER A 14 -4.41 -13.27 7.53
C SER A 14 -5.12 -14.37 6.76
N CYS A 15 -5.19 -14.22 5.43
CA CYS A 15 -5.66 -15.26 4.54
C CYS A 15 -4.51 -16.23 4.23
N SER A 16 -4.66 -17.53 4.52
CA SER A 16 -3.60 -18.51 4.25
C SER A 16 -3.36 -18.82 2.76
N ILE A 17 -4.15 -18.23 1.84
CA ILE A 17 -3.96 -18.39 0.38
C ILE A 17 -3.09 -17.26 -0.17
N CYS A 18 -3.47 -16.00 0.05
CA CYS A 18 -2.72 -14.85 -0.46
C CYS A 18 -1.70 -14.28 0.55
N LEU A 19 -1.70 -14.76 1.79
CA LEU A 19 -0.85 -14.32 2.90
C LEU A 19 -1.01 -12.84 3.25
N ASP A 20 -2.11 -12.21 2.84
CA ASP A 20 -2.47 -10.83 3.15
C ASP A 20 -3.64 -10.78 4.15
N VAL A 21 -3.91 -9.62 4.74
CA VAL A 21 -5.09 -9.38 5.58
C VAL A 21 -6.36 -9.73 4.82
N LEU A 22 -7.31 -10.39 5.49
CA LEU A 22 -8.56 -10.81 4.89
C LEU A 22 -9.33 -9.65 4.23
N LYS A 23 -9.65 -9.80 2.94
CA LYS A 23 -10.50 -8.90 2.15
C LYS A 23 -11.80 -9.62 1.84
N ASP A 24 -12.92 -9.02 2.24
CA ASP A 24 -14.25 -9.66 2.23
C ASP A 24 -14.20 -11.09 2.80
N PRO A 25 -13.85 -11.23 4.09
CA PRO A 25 -13.65 -12.53 4.70
C PRO A 25 -14.88 -13.41 4.56
N VAL A 26 -14.65 -14.68 4.22
CA VAL A 26 -15.66 -15.74 4.26
C VAL A 26 -15.18 -16.86 5.17
N THR A 27 -16.09 -17.39 5.97
CA THR A 27 -15.81 -18.51 6.86
C THR A 27 -16.51 -19.75 6.31
N ILE A 28 -15.72 -20.76 5.92
CA ILE A 28 -16.26 -22.02 5.41
C ILE A 28 -16.66 -22.95 6.57
N PRO A 29 -17.46 -24.02 6.36
CA PRO A 29 -18.06 -24.80 7.46
C PRO A 29 -17.06 -25.51 8.40
N CYS A 30 -15.77 -25.58 8.07
CA CYS A 30 -14.74 -26.06 9.00
C CYS A 30 -14.20 -24.96 9.94
N GLY A 31 -14.71 -23.72 9.87
CA GLY A 31 -14.29 -22.60 10.71
C GLY A 31 -13.09 -21.79 10.18
N HIS A 32 -12.44 -22.22 9.11
CA HIS A 32 -11.35 -21.47 8.49
C HIS A 32 -11.89 -20.31 7.65
N SER A 33 -11.13 -19.21 7.63
CA SER A 33 -11.54 -18.00 6.92
C SER A 33 -10.54 -17.58 5.86
N TYR A 34 -11.05 -17.12 4.72
CA TYR A 34 -10.27 -16.70 3.55
C TYR A 34 -10.86 -15.44 2.94
N CYS A 35 -10.13 -14.79 2.03
CA CYS A 35 -10.75 -13.79 1.16
C CYS A 35 -11.77 -14.50 0.24
N MET A 36 -12.91 -13.86 -0.01
CA MET A 36 -13.96 -14.39 -0.89
C MET A 36 -13.40 -14.84 -2.25
N SER A 37 -12.59 -14.00 -2.90
CA SER A 37 -11.96 -14.31 -4.19
C SER A 37 -11.01 -15.51 -4.07
N CYS A 38 -10.12 -15.52 -3.08
CA CYS A 38 -9.11 -16.56 -2.93
C CYS A 38 -9.71 -17.97 -2.80
N ILE A 39 -10.74 -18.16 -1.96
CA ILE A 39 -11.35 -19.49 -1.82
C ILE A 39 -12.21 -19.86 -3.04
N THR A 40 -12.81 -18.86 -3.70
CA THR A 40 -13.57 -19.07 -4.93
C THR A 40 -12.67 -19.57 -6.04
N ASP A 41 -11.54 -18.89 -6.26
CA ASP A 41 -10.55 -19.25 -7.27
C ASP A 41 -9.94 -20.63 -6.98
N TYR A 42 -9.64 -20.92 -5.71
CA TYR A 42 -9.12 -22.22 -5.30
C TYR A 42 -10.11 -23.37 -5.63
N TRP A 43 -11.40 -23.18 -5.38
CA TRP A 43 -12.42 -24.17 -5.71
C TRP A 43 -12.72 -24.28 -7.20
N ASN A 44 -12.59 -23.18 -7.95
CA ASN A 44 -12.81 -23.19 -9.40
C ASN A 44 -11.74 -23.99 -10.17
N GLN A 45 -10.54 -24.17 -9.61
CA GLN A 45 -9.47 -24.97 -10.25
C GLN A 45 -9.80 -26.46 -10.37
N ASP A 46 -10.58 -27.02 -9.43
CA ASP A 46 -10.91 -28.45 -9.34
C ASP A 46 -12.42 -28.74 -9.44
N ASP A 47 -13.21 -27.79 -9.98
CA ASP A 47 -14.68 -27.83 -10.04
C ASP A 47 -15.21 -29.11 -10.73
N GLN A 48 -14.45 -29.66 -11.68
CA GLN A 48 -14.76 -30.90 -12.40
C GLN A 48 -14.84 -32.15 -11.51
N LYS A 49 -14.18 -32.17 -10.34
CA LYS A 49 -14.23 -33.31 -9.41
C LYS A 49 -15.46 -33.29 -8.51
N GLY A 50 -16.21 -32.18 -8.47
CA GLY A 50 -17.41 -32.02 -7.63
C GLY A 50 -17.13 -32.08 -6.12
N VAL A 51 -15.86 -32.05 -5.72
CA VAL A 51 -15.40 -32.20 -4.33
C VAL A 51 -14.57 -30.98 -3.96
N TYR A 52 -15.04 -30.23 -2.96
CA TYR A 52 -14.42 -28.97 -2.54
C TYR A 52 -13.69 -29.19 -1.22
N SER A 53 -12.41 -28.83 -1.12
CA SER A 53 -11.63 -29.02 0.10
C SER A 53 -11.22 -27.70 0.73
N CYS A 54 -11.09 -27.69 2.06
CA CYS A 54 -10.42 -26.62 2.79
C CYS A 54 -8.91 -26.62 2.49
N PRO A 55 -8.30 -25.49 2.10
CA PRO A 55 -6.85 -25.37 1.89
C PRO A 55 -6.01 -25.74 3.12
N GLN A 56 -6.48 -25.43 4.33
CA GLN A 56 -5.72 -25.63 5.57
C GLN A 56 -5.89 -27.03 6.17
N CYS A 57 -7.13 -27.48 6.41
CA CYS A 57 -7.38 -28.75 7.10
C CYS A 57 -7.80 -29.90 6.17
N ARG A 58 -7.90 -29.65 4.86
CA ARG A 58 -8.27 -30.65 3.83
C ARG A 58 -9.65 -31.29 4.02
N LYS A 59 -10.49 -30.77 4.93
CA LYS A 59 -11.89 -31.21 5.07
C LYS A 59 -12.62 -31.03 3.74
N ARG A 60 -13.29 -32.09 3.29
CA ARG A 60 -14.02 -32.16 2.01
C ARG A 60 -15.49 -31.78 2.22
N PHE A 61 -16.06 -31.15 1.21
CA PHE A 61 -17.45 -30.69 1.15
C PHE A 61 -18.08 -31.08 -0.18
N THR A 62 -19.27 -31.65 -0.10
CA THR A 62 -20.13 -32.01 -1.24
C THR A 62 -21.58 -31.86 -0.77
N PRO A 63 -22.39 -30.94 -1.33
CA PRO A 63 -22.12 -30.04 -2.46
C PRO A 63 -21.18 -28.86 -2.11
N ARG A 64 -20.91 -27.98 -3.08
CA ARG A 64 -20.12 -26.74 -2.88
C ARG A 64 -20.74 -25.89 -1.77
N PRO A 65 -19.98 -25.53 -0.71
CA PRO A 65 -20.51 -24.64 0.31
C PRO A 65 -20.87 -23.27 -0.27
N ALA A 66 -22.00 -22.72 0.15
CA ALA A 66 -22.36 -21.34 -0.15
C ALA A 66 -21.37 -20.40 0.58
N LEU A 67 -20.85 -19.42 -0.14
CA LEU A 67 -19.94 -18.42 0.41
C LEU A 67 -20.72 -17.14 0.71
N GLY A 68 -20.81 -16.81 2.00
CA GLY A 68 -21.35 -15.55 2.49
C GLY A 68 -20.26 -14.75 3.18
N LYS A 69 -20.24 -13.43 2.95
CA LYS A 69 -19.34 -12.52 3.67
C LYS A 69 -19.60 -12.61 5.17
N ASN A 70 -18.55 -12.89 5.95
CA ASN A 70 -18.60 -12.83 7.40
C ASN A 70 -18.51 -11.37 7.84
N THR A 71 -19.67 -10.77 8.11
CA THR A 71 -19.78 -9.35 8.48
C THR A 71 -19.08 -9.03 9.80
N MET A 72 -19.15 -9.92 10.79
CA MET A 72 -18.44 -9.75 12.07
C MET A 72 -16.92 -9.72 11.87
N LEU A 73 -16.39 -10.69 11.13
CA LEU A 73 -14.95 -10.76 10.87
C LEU A 73 -14.48 -9.56 10.04
N ALA A 74 -15.28 -9.13 9.05
CA ALA A 74 -15.02 -7.91 8.31
C ALA A 74 -14.99 -6.68 9.23
N GLU A 75 -15.96 -6.53 10.14
CA GLU A 75 -16.01 -5.41 11.09
C GLU A 75 -14.80 -5.41 12.03
N VAL A 76 -14.39 -6.57 12.55
CA VAL A 76 -13.23 -6.69 13.43
C VAL A 76 -11.94 -6.34 12.69
N VAL A 77 -11.77 -6.82 11.45
CA VAL A 77 -10.61 -6.47 10.60
C VAL A 77 -10.56 -4.96 10.34
N GLU A 78 -11.71 -4.35 10.02
CA GLU A 78 -11.82 -2.91 9.80
C GLU A 78 -11.56 -2.10 11.07
N LYS A 79 -12.08 -2.54 12.22
CA LYS A 79 -11.78 -1.93 13.53
C LYS A 79 -10.31 -2.04 13.87
N LEU A 80 -9.65 -3.18 13.64
CA LEU A 80 -8.22 -3.34 13.88
C LEU A 80 -7.39 -2.41 12.99
N LYS A 81 -7.75 -2.26 11.71
CA LYS A 81 -7.14 -1.26 10.82
C LYS A 81 -7.30 0.15 11.40
N LYS A 82 -8.51 0.51 11.85
CA LYS A 82 -8.81 1.82 12.46
C LYS A 82 -8.14 2.05 13.81
N THR A 83 -8.01 1.05 14.67
CA THR A 83 -7.37 1.16 15.98
C THR A 83 -5.86 1.37 15.83
N LYS A 84 -5.21 0.72 14.84
CA LYS A 84 -3.82 1.02 14.48
C LYS A 84 -3.65 2.46 13.98
N ILE A 85 -4.64 2.99 13.26
CA ILE A 85 -4.68 4.40 12.84
C ILE A 85 -4.83 5.35 14.05
N GLN A 86 -5.46 4.91 15.14
CA GLN A 86 -5.64 5.73 16.35
C GLN A 86 -4.44 5.69 17.31
N THR A 87 -3.74 4.55 17.43
CA THR A 87 -2.52 4.45 18.25
C THR A 87 -1.26 5.01 17.57
N ALA A 88 -1.34 5.30 16.26
CA ALA A 88 -0.28 5.93 15.48
C ALA A 88 -0.72 7.27 14.86
N ARG A 89 -1.58 8.04 15.52
CA ARG A 89 -1.98 9.38 15.05
C ARG A 89 -0.87 10.40 15.38
N PRO A 90 -0.11 10.96 14.40
CA PRO A 90 -0.01 12.40 14.39
C PRO A 90 -1.45 12.90 14.19
N ALA A 91 -1.92 13.77 15.08
CA ALA A 91 -3.23 14.40 14.96
C ALA A 91 -3.50 14.82 13.50
N LEU A 92 -4.74 14.68 13.03
CA LEU A 92 -5.21 15.28 11.78
C LEU A 92 -5.10 16.81 11.92
N SER A 93 -3.89 17.33 11.79
CA SER A 93 -3.60 18.75 11.88
C SER A 93 -3.85 19.36 10.52
N PHE A 94 -4.61 20.46 10.52
CA PHE A 94 -4.67 21.32 9.35
C PHE A 94 -3.26 21.79 8.97
N ALA A 95 -3.02 22.00 7.68
CA ALA A 95 -1.74 22.51 7.23
C ALA A 95 -1.54 23.92 7.80
N GLY A 96 -0.43 24.10 8.53
CA GLY A 96 0.03 25.41 8.98
C GLY A 96 1.07 26.02 8.04
N PRO A 97 1.56 27.23 8.34
CA PRO A 97 2.66 27.83 7.60
C PRO A 97 3.89 26.91 7.58
N GLY A 98 4.37 26.55 6.38
CA GLY A 98 5.52 25.68 6.19
C GLY A 98 5.20 24.18 6.11
N ASP A 99 3.95 23.77 6.35
CA ASP A 99 3.51 22.39 6.10
C ASP A 99 3.23 22.16 4.60
N VAL A 100 3.44 20.92 4.16
CA VAL A 100 3.01 20.47 2.83
C VAL A 100 1.52 20.18 2.89
N GLU A 101 0.75 20.78 1.99
CA GLU A 101 -0.69 20.58 1.93
C GLU A 101 -1.05 19.29 1.17
N CYS A 102 -2.19 18.69 1.51
CA CYS A 102 -2.75 17.61 0.70
C CYS A 102 -3.47 18.15 -0.53
N ASP A 103 -3.19 17.55 -1.70
CA ASP A 103 -3.70 18.00 -3.00
C ASP A 103 -5.18 17.61 -3.26
N PHE A 104 -5.67 16.60 -2.56
CA PHE A 104 -7.04 16.08 -2.74
C PHE A 104 -8.07 16.69 -1.78
N CYS A 105 -7.65 17.48 -0.79
CA CYS A 105 -8.57 18.16 0.12
C CYS A 105 -9.24 19.34 -0.59
N THR A 106 -10.57 19.38 -0.60
CA THR A 106 -11.36 20.37 -1.35
C THR A 106 -11.59 21.68 -0.62
N GLU A 107 -11.82 21.64 0.70
CA GLU A 107 -12.12 22.84 1.49
C GLU A 107 -10.90 23.28 2.30
N ARG A 108 -10.71 22.66 3.46
CA ARG A 108 -9.59 22.93 4.34
C ARG A 108 -8.53 21.86 4.15
N LYS A 109 -7.34 22.28 3.71
CA LYS A 109 -6.27 21.35 3.44
C LYS A 109 -5.62 20.85 4.72
N TYR A 110 -5.52 19.53 4.82
CA TYR A 110 -4.80 18.86 5.88
C TYR A 110 -3.32 18.79 5.55
N LYS A 111 -2.49 18.69 6.60
CA LYS A 111 -1.07 18.40 6.45
C LYS A 111 -0.89 17.06 5.71
N ALA A 112 -0.17 17.10 4.61
CA ALA A 112 0.28 15.91 3.93
C ALA A 112 1.32 15.18 4.79
N ILE A 113 1.24 13.86 4.79
CA ILE A 113 2.19 12.99 5.50
C ILE A 113 3.07 12.20 4.54
N LYS A 114 2.59 11.98 3.31
CA LYS A 114 3.26 11.20 2.28
C LYS A 114 3.07 11.86 0.93
N SER A 115 4.05 11.71 0.06
CA SER A 115 3.97 12.10 -1.34
C SER A 115 4.31 10.92 -2.26
N CYS A 116 3.62 10.83 -3.40
CA CYS A 116 3.83 9.78 -4.38
C CYS A 116 4.67 10.33 -5.54
N LEU A 117 5.89 9.81 -5.72
CA LEU A 117 6.82 10.28 -6.76
C LEU A 117 6.40 9.94 -8.19
N LEU A 118 5.41 9.06 -8.35
CA LEU A 118 4.85 8.73 -9.66
C LEU A 118 3.55 9.49 -9.96
N CYS A 119 2.81 9.93 -8.94
CA CYS A 119 1.61 10.74 -9.14
C CYS A 119 1.94 12.24 -9.08
N LEU A 120 3.05 12.59 -8.44
CA LEU A 120 3.45 13.97 -8.16
C LEU A 120 2.48 14.71 -7.24
N GLU A 121 1.80 13.94 -6.39
CA GLU A 121 0.81 14.44 -5.44
C GLU A 121 1.19 14.08 -4.00
N SER A 122 0.72 14.90 -3.08
CA SER A 122 0.87 14.81 -1.63
C SER A 122 -0.48 14.52 -0.96
N TYR A 123 -0.43 13.61 0.01
CA TYR A 123 -1.61 13.02 0.63
C TYR A 123 -1.58 13.22 2.14
N CYS A 124 -2.70 13.70 2.70
CA CYS A 124 -2.98 13.53 4.12
C CYS A 124 -3.27 12.04 4.41
N GLN A 125 -3.30 11.65 5.69
CA GLN A 125 -3.49 10.25 6.09
C GLN A 125 -4.67 9.58 5.37
N THR A 126 -5.83 10.22 5.36
CA THR A 126 -7.04 9.66 4.75
C THR A 126 -6.89 9.49 3.23
N HIS A 127 -6.40 10.50 2.52
CA HIS A 127 -6.22 10.39 1.07
C HIS A 127 -5.09 9.43 0.69
N PHE A 128 -4.09 9.25 1.57
CA PHE A 128 -3.02 8.29 1.35
C PHE A 128 -3.54 6.85 1.50
N GLU A 129 -4.38 6.57 2.50
CA GLU A 129 -5.02 5.27 2.67
C GLU A 129 -5.88 4.89 1.47
N HIS A 130 -6.67 5.85 0.95
CA HIS A 130 -7.41 5.64 -0.30
C HIS A 130 -6.46 5.40 -1.47
N HIS A 131 -5.37 6.16 -1.57
CA HIS A 131 -4.36 5.96 -2.61
C HIS A 131 -3.68 4.58 -2.53
N GLU A 132 -3.53 3.98 -1.35
CA GLU A 132 -3.02 2.61 -1.20
C GLU A 132 -4.11 1.55 -1.47
N ALA A 133 -5.32 1.76 -0.94
CA ALA A 133 -6.41 0.80 -1.01
C ALA A 133 -6.94 0.59 -2.44
N PHE A 134 -7.00 1.66 -3.25
CA PHE A 134 -7.54 1.59 -4.60
C PHE A 134 -6.56 1.06 -5.64
N ARG A 135 -5.36 0.60 -5.21
CA ARG A 135 -4.30 0.22 -6.15
C ARG A 135 -4.03 -1.27 -6.21
N THR A 136 -4.62 -1.84 -7.24
CA THR A 136 -4.38 -3.17 -7.78
C THR A 136 -3.11 -3.17 -8.64
N GLY A 137 -1.98 -3.60 -8.08
CA GLY A 137 -0.83 -4.03 -8.89
C GLY A 137 0.52 -3.39 -8.53
N LYS A 138 0.79 -2.16 -9.01
CA LYS A 138 2.12 -1.54 -8.89
C LYS A 138 2.26 -0.67 -7.64
N ARG A 139 3.25 -1.00 -6.78
CA ARG A 139 3.69 -0.12 -5.69
C ARG A 139 4.28 1.15 -6.31
N HIS A 140 3.68 2.32 -6.09
CA HIS A 140 4.39 3.56 -6.40
C HIS A 140 5.43 3.86 -5.32
N LYS A 141 6.47 4.58 -5.71
CA LYS A 141 7.50 5.04 -4.78
C LYS A 141 6.92 6.17 -3.94
N ILE A 142 6.75 5.89 -2.66
CA ILE A 142 6.23 6.83 -1.66
C ILE A 142 7.40 7.39 -0.84
N THR A 143 7.35 8.68 -0.53
CA THR A 143 8.28 9.37 0.35
C THR A 143 7.52 10.20 1.40
N ASP A 144 8.21 10.74 2.39
CA ASP A 144 7.60 11.69 3.32
C ASP A 144 7.14 12.94 2.58
N ALA A 145 6.09 13.58 3.09
CA ALA A 145 5.53 14.75 2.43
C ALA A 145 6.59 15.82 2.17
N THR A 146 6.72 16.21 0.91
CA THR A 146 7.71 17.22 0.50
C THR A 146 7.07 18.22 -0.46
N GLY A 147 7.29 19.50 -0.21
CA GLY A 147 6.90 20.57 -1.13
C GLY A 147 7.75 20.63 -2.39
N ARG A 148 8.81 19.80 -2.48
CA ARG A 148 9.81 19.82 -3.55
C ARG A 148 9.63 18.66 -4.54
N LEU A 149 8.40 18.20 -4.73
CA LEU A 149 8.11 17.13 -5.69
C LEU A 149 8.56 17.49 -7.10
N GLN A 150 8.29 18.73 -7.53
CA GLN A 150 8.65 19.23 -8.85
C GLN A 150 10.18 19.30 -9.05
N GLU A 151 10.94 19.58 -7.99
CA GLU A 151 12.41 19.59 -8.05
C GLU A 151 13.02 18.20 -8.26
N MET A 152 12.24 17.12 -8.07
CA MET A 152 12.67 15.75 -8.33
C MET A 152 12.34 15.29 -9.75
N ILE A 153 11.70 16.13 -10.56
CA ILE A 153 11.31 15.82 -11.92
C ILE A 153 12.24 16.49 -12.91
N CYS A 154 12.67 15.72 -13.90
CA CYS A 154 13.52 16.23 -14.95
C CYS A 154 12.74 17.22 -15.80
N PRO A 155 13.19 18.49 -15.93
CA PRO A 155 12.46 19.52 -16.67
C PRO A 155 12.41 19.24 -18.18
N LEU A 156 13.32 18.40 -18.69
CA LEU A 156 13.39 18.05 -20.10
C LEU A 156 12.48 16.87 -20.48
N HIS A 157 12.28 15.93 -19.55
CA HIS A 157 11.68 14.63 -19.88
C HIS A 157 10.45 14.29 -19.05
N ASP A 158 10.11 15.12 -18.05
CA ASP A 158 8.98 14.87 -17.13
C ASP A 158 9.05 13.47 -16.48
N LYS A 159 10.28 13.08 -16.10
CA LYS A 159 10.59 11.80 -15.45
C LYS A 159 11.34 12.04 -14.16
N LEU A 160 11.15 11.13 -13.20
CA LEU A 160 11.85 11.15 -11.92
C LEU A 160 13.38 11.13 -12.11
N MET A 161 14.06 12.01 -11.40
CA MET A 161 15.52 12.10 -11.40
C MET A 161 16.11 11.12 -10.38
N GLU A 162 16.36 9.89 -10.85
CA GLU A 162 16.88 8.79 -10.02
C GLU A 162 18.39 8.55 -10.19
N VAL A 163 19.05 9.35 -11.01
CA VAL A 163 20.48 9.20 -11.34
C VAL A 163 21.22 10.46 -10.94
N TYR A 164 22.42 10.32 -10.39
CA TYR A 164 23.33 11.43 -10.10
C TYR A 164 24.52 11.39 -11.05
N CYS A 165 24.75 12.49 -11.77
CA CYS A 165 25.91 12.67 -12.62
C CYS A 165 27.03 13.29 -11.79
N ARG A 166 28.12 12.54 -11.52
CA ARG A 166 29.29 13.01 -10.76
C ARG A 166 30.11 14.01 -11.56
N THR A 167 30.16 13.85 -12.89
CA THR A 167 30.87 14.77 -13.79
C THR A 167 30.33 16.20 -13.70
N GLU A 168 29.00 16.36 -13.64
CA GLU A 168 28.35 17.67 -13.59
C GLU A 168 27.71 17.99 -12.24
N GLN A 169 27.89 17.11 -11.26
CA GLN A 169 27.36 17.21 -9.89
C GLN A 169 25.85 17.47 -9.79
N LYS A 170 25.05 16.92 -10.71
CA LYS A 170 23.59 17.17 -10.78
C LYS A 170 22.76 15.89 -10.85
N CYS A 171 21.54 15.94 -10.30
CA CYS A 171 20.55 14.88 -10.46
C CYS A 171 19.92 14.94 -11.86
N ILE A 172 19.76 13.78 -12.50
CA ILE A 172 19.22 13.62 -13.85
C ILE A 172 18.26 12.42 -13.90
N CYS A 173 17.41 12.34 -14.93
CA CYS A 173 16.58 11.16 -15.17
C CYS A 173 17.32 10.12 -16.04
N LEU A 174 16.78 8.91 -16.11
CA LEU A 174 17.33 7.81 -16.93
C LEU A 174 17.46 8.17 -18.42
N LEU A 175 16.56 8.98 -18.97
CA LEU A 175 16.63 9.42 -20.37
C LEU A 175 17.83 10.37 -20.59
N CYS A 176 18.08 11.28 -19.65
CA CYS A 176 19.26 12.16 -19.72
C CYS A 176 20.56 11.36 -19.71
N THR A 177 20.65 10.25 -18.97
CA THR A 177 21.81 9.35 -18.98
C THR A 177 22.05 8.75 -20.36
N MET A 178 21.00 8.44 -21.12
CA MET A 178 21.14 7.79 -22.42
C MET A 178 21.49 8.76 -23.56
N VAL A 179 21.10 10.03 -23.44
CA VAL A 179 21.26 11.04 -24.50
C VAL A 179 22.43 11.99 -24.20
N GLU A 180 22.25 12.84 -23.18
CA GLU A 180 23.17 13.95 -22.88
C GLU A 180 24.37 13.53 -22.01
N HIS A 181 24.20 12.52 -21.16
CA HIS A 181 25.20 12.11 -20.16
C HIS A 181 25.75 10.71 -20.40
N LYS A 182 25.73 10.23 -21.65
CA LYS A 182 26.10 8.86 -22.01
C LYS A 182 27.53 8.46 -21.61
N ASN A 183 28.44 9.42 -21.59
CA ASN A 183 29.86 9.21 -21.26
C ASN A 183 30.25 9.83 -19.91
N HIS A 184 29.29 10.32 -19.14
CA HIS A 184 29.56 10.89 -17.83
C HIS A 184 29.61 9.77 -16.78
N ASP A 185 30.34 10.03 -15.70
CA ASP A 185 30.27 9.17 -14.52
C ASP A 185 28.90 9.39 -13.86
N THR A 186 28.04 8.37 -13.95
CA THR A 186 26.68 8.42 -13.40
C THR A 186 26.45 7.25 -12.46
N VAL A 187 25.89 7.55 -11.30
CA VAL A 187 25.53 6.58 -10.27
C VAL A 187 24.07 6.73 -9.89
N SER A 188 23.48 5.74 -9.21
CA SER A 188 22.12 5.90 -8.70
C SER A 188 22.09 6.97 -7.61
N SER A 189 21.03 7.79 -7.56
CA SER A 189 20.89 8.85 -6.55
C SER A 189 20.81 8.30 -5.12
N THR A 190 20.40 7.04 -4.96
CA THR A 190 20.43 6.32 -3.69
C THR A 190 21.85 5.93 -3.27
N SER A 191 22.69 5.44 -4.20
CA SER A 191 24.06 5.02 -3.92
C SER A 191 24.95 6.21 -3.53
N GLU A 192 24.81 7.34 -4.24
CA GLU A 192 25.58 8.55 -3.93
C GLU A 192 25.29 9.09 -2.52
N ARG A 193 24.01 9.04 -2.07
CA ARG A 193 23.63 9.49 -0.73
C ARG A 193 24.23 8.62 0.38
N THR A 194 24.45 7.33 0.10
CA THR A 194 25.08 6.40 1.05
C THR A 194 26.61 6.51 1.09
N GLU A 195 27.26 7.02 0.04
CA GLU A 195 28.71 7.23 0.01
C GLU A 195 29.15 8.57 0.65
N LYS A 196 28.21 9.52 0.78
CA LYS A 196 28.44 10.84 1.41
C LYS A 196 27.98 10.95 2.86
N GLN A 197 27.50 9.85 3.45
CA GLN A 197 27.14 9.71 4.87
C GLN A 197 28.22 8.92 5.61
#